data_AF-A0A7W5P6A2-F1
#
_entry.id   AF-A0A7W5P6A2-F1
#
_cell.length_a   1.000
_cell.length_b   1.000
_cell.length_c   1.000
_cell.angle_alpha   90.00
_cell.angle_beta   90.00
_cell.angle_gamma   90.00
#
_symmetry.space_group_name_H-M   'P 1'
#
loop_
_entity.id
_entity.type
_entity.pdbx_description
1 polymer ?
#
loop_
_entity_poly.entity_id
_entity_poly.type
_entity_poly.pdbx_seq_one_letter_code
_entity_poly.pdbx_strand_id
1 'polypeptide(L)'
;MTPLALGGLGVPELLIILAVVLLLFGGSRLAGLGKSSGRALREFKEETKSLPKNDKTTAADDLAAGQPTVTPEPLAPTDPGYQQPPRTNPNAVDPSDARRDV
;
A
#
# COMPACT_ATOMS: atom_id res chain seq x y z
N MET A 1 -7.57 31.95 -36.65
CA MET A 1 -7.58 30.71 -37.45
C MET A 1 -6.15 30.20 -37.56
N THR A 2 -5.62 29.63 -36.48
CA THR A 2 -4.29 29.02 -36.46
C THR A 2 -4.41 27.60 -37.02
N PRO A 3 -3.72 27.25 -38.11
CA PRO A 3 -3.82 25.93 -38.73
C PRO A 3 -3.27 24.85 -37.78
N LEU A 4 -4.10 23.85 -37.49
CA LEU A 4 -3.91 22.79 -36.48
C LEU A 4 -2.89 21.72 -36.88
N ALA A 5 -2.15 21.91 -37.97
CA ALA A 5 -1.42 20.83 -38.61
C ALA A 5 -0.13 21.36 -39.25
N LEU A 6 0.91 21.53 -38.43
CA LEU A 6 2.33 21.29 -38.76
C LEU A 6 3.19 21.80 -37.60
N GLY A 7 3.54 20.94 -36.64
CA GLY A 7 4.70 21.23 -35.79
C GLY A 7 4.75 20.64 -34.37
N GLY A 8 3.63 20.20 -33.80
CA GLY A 8 3.69 19.61 -32.46
C GLY A 8 2.32 19.33 -31.89
N LEU A 9 2.17 18.17 -31.28
CA LEU A 9 1.04 17.88 -30.41
C LEU A 9 1.06 18.91 -29.28
N GLY A 10 0.17 19.90 -29.37
CA GLY A 10 0.02 20.90 -28.34
C GLY A 10 -0.71 20.32 -27.12
N VAL A 11 -0.68 21.09 -26.03
CA VAL A 11 -1.54 20.84 -24.87
C VAL A 11 -3.02 20.64 -25.25
N PRO A 12 -3.63 21.43 -26.17
CA PRO A 12 -5.04 21.22 -26.51
C PRO A 12 -5.31 19.88 -27.20
N GLU A 13 -4.47 19.42 -28.13
CA GLU A 13 -4.62 18.12 -28.78
C GLU A 13 -4.48 16.97 -27.77
N LEU A 14 -3.52 17.08 -26.84
CA LEU A 14 -3.30 16.08 -25.79
C LEU A 14 -4.51 16.00 -24.84
N LEU A 15 -5.15 17.13 -24.52
CA LEU A 15 -6.39 17.16 -23.75
C LEU A 15 -7.57 16.49 -24.48
N ILE A 16 -7.69 16.67 -25.79
CA ILE A 16 -8.74 16.00 -26.58
C ILE A 16 -8.52 14.48 -26.57
N ILE A 17 -7.27 14.02 -26.78
CA ILE A 17 -6.94 12.59 -26.73
C ILE A 17 -7.21 12.04 -25.33
N LEU A 18 -6.80 12.76 -24.28
CA LEU A 18 -7.07 12.39 -22.88
C LEU A 18 -8.57 12.29 -22.61
N ALA A 19 -9.38 13.21 -23.13
CA ALA A 19 -10.83 13.17 -22.98
C ALA A 19 -11.45 11.93 -23.64
N VAL A 20 -10.98 11.54 -24.83
CA VAL A 20 -11.43 10.30 -25.50
C VAL A 20 -11.05 9.06 -24.69
N VAL A 21 -9.81 8.99 -24.19
CA VAL A 21 -9.35 7.89 -23.31
C VAL A 21 -10.20 7.83 -22.04
N LEU A 22 -10.47 8.97 -21.40
CA LEU A 22 -11.33 9.03 -20.22
C LEU A 22 -12.77 8.61 -20.50
N LEU A 23 -13.30 8.84 -21.71
CA LEU A 23 -14.63 8.38 -22.08
C LEU A 23 -14.69 6.85 -22.26
N LEU A 24 -13.65 6.26 -22.86
CA LEU A 24 -13.56 4.81 -23.09
C LEU A 24 -13.27 4.02 -21.81
N PHE A 25 -12.30 4.49 -21.02
CA PHE A 25 -11.83 3.78 -19.83
C PHE A 25 -12.52 4.25 -18.54
N GLY A 26 -13.10 5.46 -18.54
CA GLY A 26 -13.63 6.12 -17.35
C GLY A 26 -12.54 6.77 -16.49
N GLY A 27 -12.91 7.79 -15.71
CA GLY A 27 -12.00 8.45 -14.77
C GLY A 27 -11.49 7.52 -13.66
N SER A 28 -12.30 6.56 -13.21
CA SER A 28 -11.95 5.67 -12.10
C SER A 28 -10.83 4.68 -12.45
N ARG A 29 -10.80 4.16 -13.69
CA ARG A 29 -9.74 3.21 -14.09
C ARG A 29 -8.41 3.91 -14.30
N LEU A 30 -8.42 5.09 -14.91
CA LEU A 30 -7.21 5.89 -15.09
C LEU A 30 -6.67 6.39 -13.75
N ALA A 31 -7.54 6.84 -12.83
CA ALA A 31 -7.16 7.22 -11.47
C ALA A 31 -6.62 6.04 -10.64
N GLY A 32 -7.22 4.85 -10.78
CA GLY A 32 -6.72 3.63 -10.14
C GLY A 32 -5.29 3.29 -10.57
N LEU A 33 -5.03 3.28 -11.88
CA LEU A 33 -3.70 3.06 -12.45
C LEU A 33 -2.71 4.15 -12.03
N GLY A 34 -3.13 5.42 -12.06
CA GLY A 34 -2.29 6.54 -11.62
C GLY A 34 -1.90 6.45 -10.15
N LYS A 35 -2.82 6.01 -9.28
CA LYS A 35 -2.57 5.87 -7.84
C LYS A 35 -1.57 4.74 -7.54
N SER A 36 -1.67 3.59 -8.22
CA SER A 36 -0.71 2.49 -8.05
C SER A 36 0.67 2.85 -8.60
N SER A 37 0.72 3.40 -9.82
CA SER A 37 1.99 3.80 -10.44
C SER A 37 2.65 4.96 -9.69
N GLY A 38 1.87 5.90 -9.16
CA GLY A 38 2.37 7.02 -8.37
C GLY A 38 3.00 6.57 -7.04
N ARG A 39 2.43 5.55 -6.38
CA ARG A 39 3.06 4.96 -5.17
C ARG A 39 4.38 4.28 -5.51
N ALA A 40 4.42 3.45 -6.55
CA ALA A 40 5.65 2.81 -7.00
C ALA A 40 6.74 3.84 -7.35
N LEU A 41 6.37 4.93 -8.04
CA LEU A 41 7.31 5.99 -8.41
C LEU A 41 7.80 6.80 -7.19
N ARG A 42 6.94 6.97 -6.16
CA ARG A 42 7.29 7.63 -4.90
C ARG A 42 8.29 6.81 -4.09
N GLU A 43 8.01 5.53 -3.91
CA GLU A 43 8.91 4.57 -3.22
C GLU A 43 10.24 4.49 -3.96
N PHE A 44 10.22 4.31 -5.29
CA PHE A 44 11.41 4.32 -6.12
C PHE A 44 12.24 5.60 -5.96
N LYS A 45 11.57 6.77 -5.90
CA LYS A 45 12.24 8.05 -5.73
C LYS A 45 12.83 8.22 -4.32
N GLU A 46 12.16 7.72 -3.28
CA GLU A 46 12.64 7.76 -1.89
C GLU A 46 13.87 6.87 -1.71
N GLU A 47 13.84 5.65 -2.25
CA GLU A 47 15.01 4.75 -2.25
C GLU A 47 16.15 5.34 -3.08
N THR A 48 15.86 5.86 -4.28
CA THR A 48 16.86 6.51 -5.15
C THR A 48 17.46 7.78 -4.53
N LYS A 49 16.71 8.51 -3.71
CA LYS A 49 17.20 9.68 -2.96
C LYS A 49 18.04 9.28 -1.75
N SER A 50 17.77 8.10 -1.18
CA SER A 50 18.49 7.54 -0.03
C SER A 50 19.83 6.91 -0.41
N LEU A 51 20.06 6.64 -1.70
CA LEU A 51 21.42 6.42 -2.21
C LEU A 51 22.23 7.72 -1.97
N PRO A 52 23.21 7.71 -1.05
CA PRO A 52 23.96 8.91 -0.73
C PRO A 52 24.70 9.38 -1.98
N LYS A 53 24.22 10.49 -2.56
CA LYS A 53 25.13 11.41 -3.23
C LYS A 53 26.02 11.92 -2.12
N ASN A 54 27.28 11.50 -2.15
CA ASN A 54 28.35 12.08 -1.35
C ASN A 54 28.26 13.60 -1.52
N ASP A 55 27.59 14.29 -0.60
CA ASP A 55 27.95 15.59 -0.03
C ASP A 55 26.82 16.16 0.85
N LYS A 56 27.21 16.35 2.12
CA LYS A 56 26.63 17.04 3.28
C LYS A 56 25.40 17.95 3.06
N THR A 57 24.35 17.77 3.88
CA THR A 57 23.94 18.69 4.98
C THR A 57 22.58 18.29 5.57
N THR A 58 22.52 18.43 6.89
CA THR A 58 21.54 18.06 7.92
C THR A 58 20.06 18.39 7.70
N ALA A 59 19.25 17.45 8.21
CA ALA A 59 17.85 17.44 8.64
C ALA A 59 17.09 18.75 8.85
N ALA A 60 15.82 18.76 8.39
CA ALA A 60 14.63 19.04 9.20
C ALA A 60 13.36 18.60 8.45
N ASP A 61 12.32 18.33 9.23
CA ASP A 61 10.91 18.07 8.88
C ASP A 61 10.51 16.62 8.56
N ASP A 62 10.55 15.85 9.64
CA ASP A 62 9.49 14.92 10.03
C ASP A 62 8.18 15.69 10.32
N LEU A 63 7.03 14.99 10.28
CA LEU A 63 5.64 15.43 10.56
C LEU A 63 4.77 15.84 9.36
N ALA A 64 4.08 14.86 8.73
CA ALA A 64 2.61 14.78 8.79
C ALA A 64 2.03 13.70 7.85
N ALA A 65 1.09 12.95 8.42
CA ALA A 65 0.03 12.18 7.79
C ALA A 65 0.34 10.76 7.27
N GLY A 66 0.06 9.78 8.16
CA GLY A 66 -0.68 8.60 7.72
C GLY A 66 -0.16 7.26 8.21
N GLN A 67 0.00 7.07 9.52
CA GLN A 67 -0.21 5.72 10.07
C GLN A 67 -1.73 5.45 10.07
N PRO A 68 -2.27 4.54 9.25
CA PRO A 68 -3.37 3.75 9.73
C PRO A 68 -2.78 2.85 10.82
N THR A 69 -3.06 3.21 12.06
CA THR A 69 -3.00 2.34 13.21
C THR A 69 -3.91 1.14 12.91
N VAL A 70 -3.38 0.10 12.26
CA VAL A 70 -3.85 -1.25 12.56
C VAL A 70 -3.26 -1.57 13.92
N THR A 71 -3.90 -1.03 14.95
CA THR A 71 -4.15 -1.85 16.14
C THR A 71 -4.64 -3.16 15.57
N PRO A 72 -3.95 -4.30 15.77
CA PRO A 72 -4.63 -5.57 15.61
C PRO A 72 -5.75 -5.50 16.64
N GLU A 73 -6.93 -5.06 16.20
CA GLU A 73 -8.18 -5.32 16.90
C GLU A 73 -8.13 -6.82 17.10
N PRO A 74 -8.05 -7.30 18.36
CA PRO A 74 -8.31 -8.69 18.61
C PRO A 74 -9.73 -8.88 18.09
N LEU A 75 -9.85 -9.46 16.90
CA LEU A 75 -11.08 -10.02 16.39
C LEU A 75 -11.42 -11.14 17.37
N ALA A 76 -12.00 -10.78 18.52
CA ALA A 76 -12.82 -11.69 19.27
C ALA A 76 -14.05 -11.89 18.38
N PRO A 77 -14.25 -13.07 17.77
CA PRO A 77 -15.57 -13.41 17.31
C PRO A 77 -16.41 -13.41 18.58
N THR A 78 -17.29 -12.42 18.75
CA THR A 78 -18.29 -12.46 19.81
C THR A 78 -19.37 -13.43 19.34
N ASP A 79 -19.00 -14.70 19.23
CA ASP A 79 -19.91 -15.79 18.99
C ASP A 79 -19.89 -16.65 20.25
N PRO A 80 -21.00 -16.72 21.00
CA PRO A 80 -21.09 -17.43 22.26
C PRO A 80 -20.88 -18.96 22.13
N GLY A 81 -20.70 -19.48 20.92
CA GLY A 81 -20.46 -20.90 20.64
C GLY A 81 -19.01 -21.29 20.31
N TYR A 82 -18.08 -20.36 20.12
CA TYR A 82 -16.69 -20.73 19.80
C TYR A 82 -15.89 -21.04 21.07
N GLN A 83 -15.78 -22.34 21.41
CA GLN A 83 -14.72 -22.81 22.30
C GLN A 83 -13.41 -22.84 21.53
N GLN A 84 -12.41 -22.12 22.03
CA GLN A 84 -11.07 -22.11 21.48
C GLN A 84 -10.51 -23.55 21.53
N PRO A 85 -10.02 -24.12 20.41
CA PRO A 85 -9.48 -25.47 20.41
C PRO A 85 -8.30 -25.53 21.40
N PRO A 86 -8.14 -26.65 22.15
CA PRO A 86 -7.08 -26.79 23.13
C PRO A 86 -5.73 -26.42 22.52
N ARG A 87 -5.13 -25.35 23.02
CA ARG A 87 -3.74 -25.02 22.67
C ARG A 87 -2.88 -26.14 23.22
N THR A 88 -2.47 -27.08 22.36
CA THR A 88 -1.44 -28.05 22.70
C THR A 88 -0.14 -27.27 22.85
N ASN A 89 0.10 -26.77 24.07
CA ASN A 89 1.37 -26.21 24.45
C ASN A 89 2.39 -27.37 24.38
N PRO A 90 3.37 -27.36 23.47
CA PRO A 90 4.29 -28.48 23.30
C PRO A 90 5.19 -28.72 24.53
N ASN A 91 5.19 -27.78 25.49
CA ASN A 91 5.89 -27.91 26.77
C ASN A 91 4.97 -28.30 27.94
N ALA A 92 3.66 -28.47 27.72
CA ALA A 92 2.78 -29.00 28.75
C ALA A 92 2.94 -30.53 28.78
N VAL A 93 3.86 -31.01 29.62
CA VAL A 93 3.95 -32.43 29.97
C VAL A 93 2.61 -32.83 30.60
N ASP A 94 1.90 -33.75 29.95
CA ASP A 94 0.59 -34.22 30.39
C ASP A 94 0.74 -34.95 31.75
N PRO A 95 0.09 -34.49 32.84
CA PRO A 95 0.16 -35.15 34.15
C PRO A 95 -0.42 -36.58 34.14
N SER A 96 -1.06 -36.99 33.03
CA SER A 96 -1.54 -38.35 32.80
C SER A 96 -0.42 -39.35 32.51
N ASP A 97 0.73 -38.90 31.98
CA ASP A 97 1.88 -39.78 31.74
C ASP A 97 2.55 -40.17 33.06
N ALA A 98 2.63 -39.26 34.04
CA ALA A 98 3.22 -39.52 35.37
C ALA A 98 2.46 -40.57 36.22
N ARG A 99 1.28 -41.02 35.78
CA ARG A 99 0.48 -42.06 36.44
C ARG A 99 0.55 -43.44 35.79
N ARG A 100 1.23 -43.57 34.65
CA ARG A 100 1.44 -44.87 33.98
C ARG A 100 2.69 -45.61 34.48
N ASP A 101 3.47 -44.98 35.36
CA ASP A 101 4.81 -45.42 35.74
C ASP A 101 4.84 -46.18 37.09
N VAL A 102 3.68 -46.53 37.66
CA VAL A 102 3.52 -47.25 38.94
C VAL A 102 2.67 -48.51 38.79
#